data_AF-A0A4Q9VEJ9-F1
#
_entry.id   AF-A0A4Q9VEJ9-F1
#
_cell.length_a   1.000
_cell.length_b   1.000
_cell.length_c   1.000
_cell.angle_alpha   90.00
_cell.angle_beta   90.00
_cell.angle_gamma   90.00
#
_symmetry.space_group_name_H-M   'P 1'
#
loop_
_entity.id
_entity.type
_entity.pdbx_description
1 polymer ?
#
loop_
_entity_poly.entity_id
_entity_poly.type
_entity_poly.pdbx_seq_one_letter_code
_entity_poly.pdbx_strand_id
1 'polypeptide(L)'
;MAGFVPKSLASLVSTVANWWQGDDGSVMPAHAAMLVDVNGTAIGISPNPSSTYKRQNSSASETGLTIKATAGYLYGVTGYNNSASVRYLRFMNRNAAATSVDIGVMILRLPPSSVFNFTWPAGYYFSSAIAFGLTTDNGSTSSSSVSAADIQDLNFFYA
;
A
#
# COMPACT_ATOMS: atom_id res chain seq x y z
N MET A 1 -57.28 -11.52 -28.94
CA MET A 1 -57.53 -11.43 -27.49
C MET A 1 -56.37 -12.13 -26.79
N ALA A 2 -55.45 -11.40 -26.14
CA ALA A 2 -54.35 -12.01 -25.39
C ALA A 2 -54.89 -12.47 -24.03
N GLY A 3 -54.86 -13.79 -23.78
CA GLY A 3 -55.36 -14.40 -22.55
C GLY A 3 -54.42 -14.15 -21.37
N PHE A 4 -55.00 -13.93 -20.19
CA PHE A 4 -54.26 -13.83 -18.94
C PHE A 4 -53.67 -15.20 -18.58
N VAL A 5 -52.34 -15.32 -18.51
CA VAL A 5 -51.68 -16.56 -18.09
C VAL A 5 -51.44 -16.48 -16.57
N PRO A 6 -52.17 -17.25 -15.74
CA PRO A 6 -51.95 -17.22 -14.29
C PRO A 6 -50.59 -17.84 -13.96
N LYS A 7 -49.71 -17.08 -13.29
CA LYS A 7 -48.45 -17.61 -12.74
C LYS A 7 -48.74 -18.33 -11.43
N SER A 8 -48.10 -19.48 -11.23
CA SER A 8 -48.27 -20.27 -10.01
C SER A 8 -47.78 -19.52 -8.78
N LEU A 9 -48.38 -19.80 -7.61
CA LEU A 9 -47.93 -19.21 -6.33
C LEU A 9 -46.44 -19.50 -6.07
N ALA A 10 -45.96 -20.68 -6.48
CA ALA A 10 -44.55 -21.06 -6.43
C ALA A 10 -43.65 -20.15 -7.30
N SER A 11 -44.14 -19.69 -8.47
CA SER A 11 -43.43 -18.75 -9.34
C SER A 11 -43.40 -17.33 -8.79
N LEU A 12 -44.39 -16.93 -7.99
CA LEU A 12 -44.41 -15.65 -7.31
C LEU A 12 -43.46 -15.67 -6.12
N VAL A 13 -43.51 -16.72 -5.29
CA VAL A 13 -42.66 -16.88 -4.09
C VAL A 13 -41.17 -16.99 -4.44
N SER A 14 -40.81 -17.69 -5.53
CA SER A 14 -39.41 -17.75 -5.99
C SER A 14 -38.86 -16.42 -6.51
N THR A 15 -39.74 -15.50 -6.92
CA THR A 15 -39.34 -14.13 -7.28
C THR A 15 -39.13 -13.27 -6.03
N VAL A 16 -39.94 -13.46 -4.98
CA VAL A 16 -39.89 -12.69 -3.72
C VAL A 16 -38.69 -13.07 -2.84
N ALA A 17 -38.17 -14.29 -2.95
CA ALA A 17 -37.02 -14.77 -2.17
C ALA A 17 -35.70 -13.97 -2.38
N ASN A 18 -35.66 -13.06 -3.36
CA ASN A 18 -34.50 -12.22 -3.68
C ASN A 18 -34.66 -10.75 -3.29
N TRP A 19 -35.58 -10.41 -2.38
CA TRP A 19 -35.88 -9.03 -2.01
C TRP A 19 -35.86 -8.87 -0.49
N TRP A 20 -35.08 -7.90 -0.01
CA TRP A 20 -35.24 -7.43 1.36
C TRP A 20 -36.55 -6.64 1.43
N GLN A 21 -37.40 -6.97 2.40
CA GLN A 21 -38.66 -6.29 2.64
C GLN A 21 -38.44 -5.15 3.64
N GLY A 22 -38.67 -3.90 3.22
CA GLY A 22 -38.66 -2.75 4.12
C GLY A 22 -39.76 -2.86 5.17
N ASP A 23 -39.59 -2.17 6.30
CA ASP A 23 -40.59 -2.02 7.36
C ASP A 23 -41.86 -1.30 6.89
N ASP A 24 -41.79 -0.58 5.77
CA ASP A 24 -42.90 0.04 5.05
C ASP A 24 -43.58 -0.89 4.02
N GLY A 25 -43.12 -2.14 3.89
CA GLY A 25 -43.63 -3.12 2.93
C GLY A 25 -43.11 -2.92 1.49
N SER A 26 -42.19 -1.98 1.27
CA SER A 26 -41.53 -1.79 -0.02
C SER A 26 -40.56 -2.92 -0.33
N VAL A 27 -40.56 -3.38 -1.58
CA VAL A 27 -39.76 -4.52 -2.05
C VAL A 27 -38.72 -3.97 -3.03
N MET A 28 -37.42 -4.02 -2.67
CA MET A 28 -36.30 -3.55 -3.52
C MET A 28 -35.34 -4.69 -3.93
N PRO A 29 -34.79 -4.68 -5.17
CA PRO A 29 -34.10 -5.85 -5.71
C PRO A 29 -32.79 -6.06 -4.95
N ALA A 30 -32.47 -7.30 -4.56
CA ALA A 30 -31.15 -7.60 -4.00
C ALA A 30 -30.07 -7.58 -5.11
N HIS A 31 -29.71 -6.39 -5.59
CA HIS A 31 -28.34 -6.13 -6.04
C HIS A 31 -27.46 -5.96 -4.80
N ALA A 32 -26.28 -6.59 -4.77
CA ALA A 32 -25.37 -6.65 -3.63
C ALA A 32 -25.40 -5.36 -2.78
N ALA A 33 -25.99 -5.44 -1.57
CA ALA A 33 -26.15 -4.28 -0.70
C ALA A 33 -24.77 -3.78 -0.27
N MET A 34 -24.38 -2.63 -0.81
CA MET A 34 -23.19 -1.90 -0.38
C MET A 34 -23.56 -1.05 0.83
N LEU A 35 -22.84 -1.21 1.94
CA LEU A 35 -22.99 -0.32 3.10
C LEU A 35 -22.56 1.09 2.66
N VAL A 36 -23.44 2.06 2.87
CA VAL A 36 -23.32 3.44 2.42
C VAL A 36 -23.62 4.38 3.58
N ASP A 37 -22.83 5.45 3.74
CA ASP A 37 -23.05 6.50 4.75
C ASP A 37 -24.33 7.30 4.45
N VAL A 38 -24.80 8.10 5.41
CA VAL A 38 -25.97 8.99 5.26
C VAL A 38 -25.91 9.92 4.04
N ASN A 39 -24.70 10.13 3.50
CA ASN A 39 -24.45 10.94 2.31
C ASN A 39 -24.34 10.13 1.00
N GLY A 40 -24.76 8.86 0.96
CA GLY A 40 -24.70 8.07 -0.28
C GLY A 40 -23.29 7.59 -0.65
N THR A 41 -22.30 7.77 0.23
CA THR A 41 -20.91 7.36 0.00
C THR A 41 -20.68 5.95 0.51
N ALA A 42 -20.05 5.11 -0.32
CA ALA A 42 -19.43 3.85 0.07
C ALA A 42 -18.78 3.93 1.47
N ILE A 43 -19.31 3.23 2.48
CA ILE A 43 -18.52 3.00 3.69
C ILE A 43 -17.56 1.87 3.33
N GLY A 44 -16.38 2.25 2.84
CA GLY A 44 -15.35 1.29 2.52
C GLY A 44 -14.95 0.56 3.79
N ILE A 45 -15.42 -0.67 3.99
CA ILE A 45 -14.69 -1.66 4.79
C ILE A 45 -13.50 -2.04 3.91
N SER A 46 -12.57 -1.11 3.74
CA SER A 46 -11.33 -1.41 3.06
C SER A 46 -10.66 -2.48 3.93
N PRO A 47 -10.45 -3.71 3.43
CA PRO A 47 -9.58 -4.63 4.15
C PRO A 47 -8.29 -3.84 4.39
N ASN A 48 -7.91 -3.71 5.67
CA ASN A 48 -6.70 -3.02 6.14
C ASN A 48 -5.69 -2.90 5.00
N PRO A 49 -5.42 -1.68 4.48
CA PRO A 49 -4.88 -1.50 3.13
C PRO A 49 -3.78 -2.52 2.93
N SER A 50 -4.06 -3.47 2.03
CA SER A 50 -3.29 -4.69 1.80
C SER A 50 -1.82 -4.38 2.01
N SER A 51 -1.24 -4.81 3.15
CA SER A 51 0.15 -4.56 3.48
C SER A 51 0.98 -5.13 2.33
N THR A 52 1.38 -4.25 1.42
CA THR A 52 2.01 -4.65 0.19
C THR A 52 3.48 -4.78 0.53
N TYR A 53 4.06 -5.93 0.22
CA TYR A 53 5.48 -6.16 0.45
C TYR A 53 6.23 -5.94 -0.86
N LYS A 54 7.29 -5.13 -0.80
CA LYS A 54 8.28 -5.03 -1.87
C LYS A 54 9.58 -5.59 -1.33
N ARG A 55 10.09 -6.64 -1.97
CA ARG A 55 11.44 -7.18 -1.72
C ARG A 55 12.38 -6.60 -2.76
N GLN A 56 13.52 -6.11 -2.31
CA GLN A 56 14.59 -5.65 -3.17
C GLN A 56 15.94 -6.04 -2.57
N ASN A 57 16.92 -6.36 -3.41
CA ASN A 57 18.32 -6.39 -2.99
C ASN A 57 19.01 -5.18 -3.61
N SER A 58 20.01 -4.59 -2.95
CA SER A 58 20.80 -3.53 -3.59
C SER A 58 21.53 -4.11 -4.80
N SER A 59 21.27 -3.55 -5.97
CA SER A 59 21.99 -3.83 -7.21
C SER A 59 22.90 -2.65 -7.55
N ALA A 60 24.01 -2.88 -8.26
CA ALA A 60 24.92 -1.82 -8.70
C ALA A 60 24.21 -0.75 -9.55
N SER A 61 23.11 -1.10 -10.22
CA SER A 61 22.35 -0.18 -11.07
C SER A 61 21.05 0.34 -10.43
N GLU A 62 20.63 -0.21 -9.29
CA GLU A 62 19.32 0.07 -8.68
C GLU A 62 19.48 0.33 -7.18
N THR A 63 20.04 1.50 -6.87
CA THR A 63 20.23 1.99 -5.50
C THR A 63 19.01 2.76 -5.00
N GLY A 64 17.97 2.95 -5.82
CA GLY A 64 16.71 3.54 -5.40
C GLY A 64 15.57 3.24 -6.36
N LEU A 65 14.38 2.94 -5.83
CA LEU A 65 13.16 2.66 -6.61
C LEU A 65 11.93 3.30 -5.93
N THR A 66 10.83 3.37 -6.68
CA THR A 66 9.52 3.71 -6.12
C THR A 66 8.94 2.48 -5.41
N ILE A 67 8.66 2.61 -4.12
CA ILE A 67 7.95 1.62 -3.30
C ILE A 67 6.45 1.69 -3.60
N LYS A 68 5.89 2.90 -3.59
CA LYS A 68 4.48 3.18 -3.89
C LYS A 68 4.35 4.46 -4.71
N ALA A 69 3.58 4.40 -5.79
CA ALA A 69 3.43 5.51 -6.74
C ALA A 69 2.48 6.64 -6.27
N THR A 70 1.81 6.44 -5.12
CA THR A 70 0.82 7.36 -4.55
C THR A 70 1.05 7.55 -3.06
N ALA A 71 0.40 8.56 -2.48
CA ALA A 71 0.46 8.86 -1.06
C ALA A 71 0.07 7.64 -0.22
N GLY A 72 0.76 7.42 0.89
CA GLY A 72 0.64 6.19 1.67
C GLY A 72 1.40 6.20 2.97
N TYR A 73 1.31 5.07 3.67
CA TYR A 73 1.97 4.88 4.96
C TYR A 73 3.05 3.80 4.84
N LEU A 74 4.22 4.07 5.39
CA LEU A 74 5.29 3.09 5.58
C LEU A 74 5.24 2.56 7.02
N TYR A 75 5.02 1.26 7.19
CA TYR A 75 4.91 0.62 8.51
C TYR A 75 6.20 -0.04 8.97
N GLY A 76 7.04 -0.45 8.03
CA GLY A 76 8.29 -1.08 8.41
C GLY A 76 9.25 -1.30 7.26
N VAL A 77 10.51 -1.47 7.65
CA VAL A 77 11.64 -1.72 6.77
C VAL A 77 12.56 -2.71 7.45
N THR A 78 12.95 -3.76 6.75
CA THR A 78 13.91 -4.74 7.26
C THR A 78 14.94 -5.09 6.22
N GLY A 79 16.10 -5.56 6.67
CA GLY A 79 17.14 -6.07 5.78
C GLY A 79 18.47 -6.24 6.50
N TYR A 80 19.51 -6.52 5.73
CA TYR A 80 20.86 -6.75 6.23
C TYR A 80 21.86 -5.88 5.49
N ASN A 81 22.71 -5.17 6.23
CA ASN A 81 23.86 -4.47 5.66
C ASN A 81 25.07 -5.41 5.70
N ASN A 82 25.43 -5.94 4.55
CA ASN A 82 26.60 -6.81 4.36
C ASN A 82 27.92 -6.01 4.25
N SER A 83 27.84 -4.69 4.11
CA SER A 83 29.03 -3.85 4.04
C SER A 83 29.72 -3.75 5.40
N ALA A 84 31.06 -3.69 5.39
CA ALA A 84 31.87 -3.41 6.58
C ALA A 84 31.78 -1.94 7.03
N SER A 85 31.07 -1.10 6.28
CA SER A 85 30.86 0.31 6.56
C SER A 85 29.38 0.63 6.74
N VAL A 86 29.11 1.74 7.41
CA VAL A 86 27.75 2.26 7.55
C VAL A 86 27.18 2.56 6.17
N ARG A 87 25.88 2.27 6.00
CA ARG A 87 25.07 2.69 4.86
C ARG A 87 23.87 3.47 5.37
N TYR A 88 23.24 4.22 4.49
CA TYR A 88 22.06 5.01 4.82
C TYR A 88 20.96 4.71 3.82
N LEU A 89 19.74 4.56 4.36
CA LEU A 89 18.52 4.44 3.59
C LEU A 89 17.75 5.74 3.70
N ARG A 90 17.44 6.35 2.57
CA ARG A 90 16.69 7.61 2.50
C ARG A 90 15.34 7.36 1.88
N PHE A 91 14.32 8.03 2.40
CA PHE A 91 12.98 8.02 1.85
C PHE A 91 12.60 9.40 1.34
N MET A 92 11.86 9.45 0.23
CA MET A 92 11.43 10.69 -0.43
C MET A 92 9.95 10.64 -0.79
N ASN A 93 9.32 11.82 -0.79
CA ASN A 93 7.98 12.06 -1.35
C ASN A 93 8.04 12.19 -2.88
N ARG A 94 8.41 11.12 -3.58
CA ARG A 94 8.62 11.16 -5.05
C ARG A 94 8.00 9.95 -5.74
N ASN A 95 7.32 10.20 -6.86
CA ASN A 95 6.71 9.15 -7.69
C ASN A 95 7.68 8.64 -8.78
N ALA A 96 8.94 8.43 -8.42
CA ALA A 96 10.01 7.92 -9.29
C ALA A 96 11.19 7.49 -8.41
N ALA A 97 12.12 6.72 -9.00
CA ALA A 97 13.40 6.44 -8.38
C ALA A 97 14.08 7.73 -7.91
N ALA A 98 14.70 7.65 -6.74
CA ALA A 98 15.43 8.76 -6.14
C ALA A 98 16.62 9.17 -7.00
N THR A 99 16.77 10.47 -7.22
CA THR A 99 17.94 11.11 -7.85
C THR A 99 18.80 11.80 -6.79
N SER A 100 19.99 12.25 -7.19
CA SER A 100 20.97 12.82 -6.26
C SER A 100 20.55 14.12 -5.59
N VAL A 101 19.58 14.82 -6.19
CA VAL A 101 19.07 16.12 -5.72
C VAL A 101 17.83 16.00 -4.84
N ASP A 102 17.24 14.82 -4.75
CA ASP A 102 16.02 14.63 -3.96
C ASP A 102 16.34 14.70 -2.47
N ILE A 103 15.60 15.57 -1.77
CA ILE A 103 15.71 15.77 -0.34
C ILE A 103 15.04 14.59 0.37
N GLY A 104 15.82 13.88 1.19
CA GLY A 104 15.32 12.83 2.06
C GLY A 104 14.38 13.39 3.12
N VAL A 105 13.16 12.88 3.16
CA VAL A 105 12.15 13.15 4.20
C VAL A 105 12.50 12.37 5.47
N MET A 106 13.10 11.18 5.31
CA MET A 106 13.60 10.35 6.39
C MET A 106 14.92 9.71 5.98
N ILE A 107 15.89 9.69 6.88
CA ILE A 107 17.20 9.04 6.69
C ILE A 107 17.40 8.07 7.83
N LEU A 108 17.65 6.80 7.50
CA LEU A 108 17.89 5.72 8.45
C LEU A 108 19.32 5.23 8.32
N ARG A 109 20.04 5.19 9.44
CA ARG A 109 21.38 4.64 9.53
C ARG A 109 21.32 3.12 9.57
N LEU A 110 22.04 2.45 8.68
CA LEU A 110 22.17 1.01 8.60
C LEU A 110 23.55 0.62 9.17
N PRO A 111 23.63 0.01 10.37
CA PRO A 111 24.90 -0.40 10.96
C PRO A 111 25.64 -1.41 10.06
N PRO A 112 26.98 -1.42 10.06
CA PRO A 112 27.75 -2.39 9.27
C PRO A 112 27.55 -3.82 9.78
N SER A 113 27.60 -4.79 8.87
CA SER A 113 27.53 -6.24 9.15
C SER A 113 26.40 -6.63 10.11
N SER A 114 25.22 -6.01 9.94
CA SER A 114 24.12 -6.16 10.89
C SER A 114 22.76 -6.12 10.21
N VAL A 115 21.82 -6.83 10.84
CA VAL A 115 20.40 -6.77 10.49
C VAL A 115 19.84 -5.46 11.03
N PHE A 116 19.00 -4.81 10.22
CA PHE A 116 18.21 -3.67 10.65
C PHE A 116 16.72 -4.00 10.54
N ASN A 117 15.97 -3.47 11.50
CA ASN A 117 14.52 -3.58 11.57
C ASN A 117 13.99 -2.25 12.11
N PHE A 118 13.28 -1.51 11.26
CA PHE A 118 12.61 -0.28 11.63
C PHE A 118 11.12 -0.51 11.49
N THR A 119 10.36 -0.18 12.53
CA THR A 119 8.90 -0.32 12.52
C THR A 119 8.26 0.96 13.05
N TRP A 120 7.16 1.35 12.42
CA TRP A 120 6.30 2.46 12.81
C TRP A 120 4.89 1.91 12.95
N PRO A 121 4.44 1.57 14.18
CA PRO A 121 3.12 0.96 14.40
C PRO A 121 1.96 1.79 13.85
N ALA A 122 2.06 3.13 13.92
CA ALA A 122 1.07 4.05 13.35
C ALA A 122 1.26 4.32 11.85
N GLY A 123 2.36 3.85 11.25
CA GLY A 123 2.80 4.20 9.90
C GLY A 123 3.42 5.60 9.83
N TYR A 124 4.45 5.76 9.00
CA TYR A 124 4.97 7.07 8.63
C TYR A 124 4.31 7.52 7.33
N TYR A 125 3.68 8.70 7.34
CA TYR A 125 2.93 9.21 6.21
C TYR A 125 3.82 9.88 5.16
N PHE A 126 3.62 9.50 3.89
CA PHE A 126 4.20 10.14 2.72
C PHE A 126 3.09 10.79 1.88
N SER A 127 3.22 12.10 1.64
CA SER A 127 2.17 12.95 1.08
C SER A 127 1.95 12.78 -0.42
N SER A 128 2.94 12.28 -1.16
CA SER A 128 2.89 12.22 -2.62
C SER A 128 3.06 10.80 -3.15
N ALA A 129 4.13 10.14 -2.75
CA ALA A 129 4.54 8.79 -3.14
C ALA A 129 5.67 8.35 -2.22
N ILE A 130 5.97 7.05 -2.19
CA ILE A 130 7.05 6.50 -1.38
C ILE A 130 8.15 6.03 -2.33
N ALA A 131 9.27 6.72 -2.33
CA ALA A 131 10.50 6.29 -3.00
C ALA A 131 11.64 6.20 -1.99
N PHE A 132 12.65 5.42 -2.32
CA PHE A 132 13.85 5.31 -1.51
C PHE A 132 15.13 5.43 -2.32
N GLY A 133 16.22 5.72 -1.63
CA GLY A 133 17.58 5.67 -2.14
C GLY A 133 18.56 5.18 -1.07
N LEU A 134 19.51 4.35 -1.46
CA LEU A 134 20.61 3.85 -0.66
C LEU A 134 21.86 4.67 -0.95
N THR A 135 22.53 5.12 0.10
CA THR A 135 23.73 5.95 -0.01
C THR A 135 24.76 5.61 1.06
N THR A 136 26.01 6.03 0.82
CA THR A 136 27.13 5.95 1.76
C THR A 136 27.26 7.20 2.64
N ASP A 137 26.54 8.29 2.34
CA ASP A 137 26.59 9.53 3.11
C ASP A 137 25.27 9.85 3.83
N ASN A 138 25.36 10.59 4.93
CA ASN A 138 24.23 10.96 5.77
C ASN A 138 23.55 12.27 5.33
N GLY A 139 23.79 12.71 4.09
CA GLY A 139 23.29 13.98 3.59
C GLY A 139 21.79 13.96 3.30
N SER A 140 21.13 15.11 3.53
CA SER A 140 19.75 15.35 3.08
C SER A 140 19.62 15.22 1.55
N THR A 141 20.70 15.51 0.82
CA THR A 141 20.92 15.20 -0.60
C THR A 141 22.17 14.33 -0.71
N SER A 142 22.25 13.46 -1.71
CA SER A 142 23.38 12.55 -1.85
C SER A 142 23.54 12.11 -3.29
N SER A 143 24.74 12.25 -3.84
CA SER A 143 25.12 11.66 -5.14
C SER A 143 25.85 10.32 -5.00
N SER A 144 26.03 9.83 -3.78
CA SER A 144 26.78 8.60 -3.53
C SER A 144 25.86 7.39 -3.65
N SER A 145 26.34 6.37 -4.36
CA SER A 145 25.66 5.08 -4.49
C SER A 145 26.35 4.01 -3.66
N VAL A 146 25.58 3.04 -3.20
CA VAL A 146 26.10 1.82 -2.58
C VAL A 146 26.51 0.81 -3.64
N SER A 147 27.43 -0.10 -3.30
CA SER A 147 27.84 -1.17 -4.20
C SER A 147 26.76 -2.24 -4.33
N ALA A 148 26.83 -3.06 -5.39
CA ALA A 148 25.98 -4.25 -5.49
C ALA A 148 26.14 -5.14 -4.25
N ALA A 149 25.03 -5.71 -3.79
CA ALA A 149 24.97 -6.61 -2.63
C ALA A 149 25.45 -6.03 -1.28
N ASP A 150 25.65 -4.71 -1.17
CA ASP A 150 25.90 -4.04 0.12
C ASP A 150 24.68 -4.22 1.06
N ILE A 151 23.47 -4.06 0.52
CA ILE A 151 22.21 -4.27 1.25
C ILE A 151 21.48 -5.48 0.67
N GLN A 152 21.18 -6.44 1.55
CA GLN A 152 20.53 -7.69 1.21
C GLN A 152 19.19 -7.80 1.95
N ASP A 153 18.26 -8.53 1.36
CA ASP A 153 16.94 -8.81 1.94
C ASP A 153 16.18 -7.56 2.38
N LEU A 154 16.24 -6.48 1.57
CA LEU A 154 15.55 -5.24 1.87
C LEU A 154 14.06 -5.40 1.60
N ASN A 155 13.25 -5.39 2.67
CA ASN A 155 11.81 -5.55 2.61
C ASN A 155 11.12 -4.29 3.13
N PHE A 156 10.10 -3.84 2.42
CA PHE A 156 9.25 -2.71 2.79
C PHE A 156 7.82 -3.16 3.07
N PHE A 157 7.22 -2.66 4.14
CA PHE A 157 5.83 -2.88 4.51
C PHE A 157 5.07 -1.56 4.42
N TYR A 158 4.11 -1.44 3.51
CA TYR A 158 3.43 -0.17 3.23
C TYR A 158 1.96 -0.36 2.82
N ALA A 159 1.20 0.74 2.92
CA ALA A 159 -0.20 0.87 2.51
C ALA A 159 -0.43 2.05 1.58
#